data_AF-A0A549SHL2-F1
#
_entry.id   AF-A0A549SHL2-F1
#
_cell.length_a   1.000
_cell.length_b   1.000
_cell.length_c   1.000
_cell.angle_alpha   90.00
_cell.angle_beta   90.00
_cell.angle_gamma   90.00
#
_symmetry.space_group_name_H-M   'P 1'
#
loop_
_entity.id
_entity.type
_entity.pdbx_description
1 polymer ?
#
loop_
_entity_poly.entity_id
_entity_poly.type
_entity_poly.pdbx_seq_one_letter_code
_entity_poly.pdbx_strand_id
1 'polypeptide(L)'
;MGYLSPPPAPAPVVVYKDVGGLVSEYQAQTEIYRREGREVRLHECRSACTMALSLPNVCVYPDSQVKFHLAYNAIDHQTDAGVSAELFNYYPAAVRERLGYLTRQYRVLSGRELISLGIRNCNGGGQTMIAAAGRSRRGAQTIASATPASDPLGDLAQKVRGAVSQAFADPTSPPQGPIRLALAERDRLAAIGSVDAMPTASIRSNGAAPLEAPEPPRRPPSAAFTSGDAQKSPEPAPLIPGGYPILATGAFVPPLVGGAAH
;
A
#
# COMPACT_ATOMS: atom_id res chain seq x y z
N MET A 1 -1.75 -13.73 1.02
CA MET A 1 -1.02 -12.62 1.68
C MET A 1 -2.00 -11.49 1.95
N GLY A 2 -1.86 -10.84 3.09
CA GLY A 2 -2.66 -9.68 3.51
C GLY A 2 -1.91 -8.37 3.27
N TYR A 3 -2.60 -7.25 3.46
CA TYR A 3 -2.06 -5.91 3.21
C TYR A 3 -0.99 -5.51 4.24
N LEU A 4 -1.06 -5.98 5.48
CA LEU A 4 -0.05 -5.67 6.52
C LEU A 4 1.14 -6.65 6.53
N SER A 5 1.23 -7.56 5.57
CA SER A 5 2.33 -8.53 5.47
C SER A 5 2.85 -8.59 4.04
N PRO A 6 3.49 -7.50 3.57
CA PRO A 6 4.00 -7.43 2.21
C PRO A 6 5.20 -8.37 2.00
N PRO A 7 5.44 -8.83 0.77
CA PRO A 7 6.72 -9.41 0.42
C PRO A 7 7.84 -8.35 0.54
N PRO A 8 9.13 -8.74 0.52
CA PRO A 8 10.24 -7.80 0.47
C PRO A 8 10.12 -6.82 -0.71
N ALA A 9 10.52 -5.56 -0.50
CA ALA A 9 10.58 -4.56 -1.55
C ALA A 9 11.58 -4.96 -2.65
N PRO A 10 11.33 -4.65 -3.93
CA PRO A 10 10.22 -3.84 -4.47
C PRO A 10 9.04 -4.66 -5.01
N ALA A 11 8.91 -5.96 -4.66
CA ALA A 11 7.91 -6.85 -5.26
C ALA A 11 6.46 -6.35 -5.01
N PRO A 12 5.54 -6.40 -5.97
CA PRO A 12 4.15 -5.95 -5.75
C PRO A 12 3.48 -6.65 -4.56
N VAL A 13 2.65 -5.91 -3.82
CA VAL A 13 1.83 -6.47 -2.74
C VAL A 13 0.56 -7.02 -3.35
N VAL A 14 0.40 -8.35 -3.37
CA VAL A 14 -0.82 -9.00 -3.86
C VAL A 14 -1.69 -9.41 -2.68
N VAL A 15 -2.76 -8.65 -2.46
CA VAL A 15 -3.74 -8.89 -1.41
C VAL A 15 -4.79 -9.85 -1.93
N TYR A 16 -4.68 -11.13 -1.55
CA TYR A 16 -5.65 -12.15 -1.95
C TYR A 16 -6.94 -12.06 -1.13
N LYS A 17 -6.78 -11.94 0.19
CA LYS A 17 -7.87 -11.77 1.13
C LYS A 17 -7.34 -11.06 2.37
N ASP A 18 -7.96 -9.94 2.68
CA ASP A 18 -7.71 -9.20 3.90
C ASP A 18 -9.05 -8.76 4.50
N VAL A 19 -9.26 -9.09 5.78
CA VAL A 19 -10.50 -8.80 6.51
C VAL A 19 -10.49 -7.43 7.18
N GLY A 20 -9.35 -6.72 7.15
CA GLY A 20 -9.15 -5.44 7.80
C GLY A 20 -8.53 -5.58 9.19
N GLY A 21 -8.63 -4.51 9.97
CA GLY A 21 -8.05 -4.40 11.30
C GLY A 21 -8.05 -2.95 11.77
N LEU A 22 -7.08 -2.61 12.62
CA LEU A 22 -6.95 -1.26 13.17
C LEU A 22 -6.63 -0.25 12.06
N VAL A 23 -7.52 0.72 11.84
CA VAL A 23 -7.36 1.75 10.80
C VAL A 23 -5.99 2.42 10.84
N SER A 24 -5.46 2.72 12.03
CA SER A 24 -4.14 3.34 12.22
C SER A 24 -2.98 2.52 11.62
N GLU A 25 -2.99 1.19 11.73
CA GLU A 25 -1.94 0.31 11.19
C GLU A 25 -1.96 0.33 9.66
N TYR A 26 -3.15 0.27 9.08
CA TYR A 26 -3.33 0.30 7.62
C TYR A 26 -3.00 1.67 7.05
N GLN A 27 -3.29 2.75 7.76
CA GLN A 27 -2.87 4.10 7.40
C GLN A 27 -1.35 4.22 7.37
N ALA A 28 -0.67 3.77 8.43
CA ALA A 28 0.79 3.77 8.48
C ALA A 28 1.40 2.96 7.32
N GLN A 29 0.86 1.77 7.05
CA GLN A 29 1.32 0.92 5.96
C GLN A 29 1.02 1.51 4.57
N THR A 30 -0.13 2.17 4.40
CA THR A 30 -0.50 2.87 3.16
C THR A 30 0.48 3.99 2.87
N GLU A 31 0.88 4.76 3.88
CA GLU A 31 1.87 5.81 3.70
C GLU A 31 3.25 5.24 3.33
N ILE A 32 3.65 4.10 3.89
CA ILE A 32 4.88 3.40 3.46
C ILE A 32 4.79 3.03 1.97
N TYR A 33 3.69 2.41 1.54
CA TYR A 33 3.51 2.04 0.12
C TYR A 33 3.48 3.25 -0.81
N ARG A 34 2.90 4.36 -0.37
CA ARG A 34 2.90 5.63 -1.11
C ARG A 34 4.33 6.14 -1.34
N ARG A 35 5.14 6.20 -0.29
CA ARG A 35 6.54 6.65 -0.38
C ARG A 35 7.41 5.72 -1.23
N GLU A 36 7.18 4.41 -1.13
CA GLU A 36 7.89 3.41 -1.95
C GLU A 36 7.45 3.42 -3.42
N GLY A 37 6.35 4.08 -3.77
CA GLY A 37 5.71 3.90 -5.07
C GLY A 37 5.30 2.43 -5.29
N ARG A 38 4.99 1.70 -4.21
CA ARG A 38 4.76 0.26 -4.22
C ARG A 38 3.46 -0.06 -4.96
N GLU A 39 3.50 -1.02 -5.88
CA GLU A 39 2.28 -1.54 -6.50
C GLU A 39 1.51 -2.42 -5.52
N VAL A 40 0.20 -2.18 -5.42
CA VAL A 40 -0.73 -2.99 -4.64
C VAL A 40 -1.82 -3.54 -5.55
N ARG A 41 -2.02 -4.85 -5.55
CA ARG A 41 -3.02 -5.55 -6.36
C ARG A 41 -4.04 -6.20 -5.44
N LEU A 42 -5.32 -5.87 -5.60
CA LEU A 42 -6.37 -6.32 -4.68
C LEU A 42 -7.25 -7.38 -5.33
N HIS A 43 -7.47 -8.51 -4.65
CA HIS A 43 -8.56 -9.45 -4.91
C HIS A 43 -9.72 -9.21 -3.92
N GLU A 44 -9.67 -9.78 -2.72
CA GLU A 44 -10.64 -9.50 -1.66
C GLU A 44 -10.04 -8.61 -0.58
N CYS A 45 -10.72 -7.49 -0.30
CA CYS A 45 -10.27 -6.55 0.72
C CYS A 45 -11.47 -5.94 1.45
N ARG A 46 -11.44 -5.98 2.78
CA ARG A 46 -12.51 -5.49 3.65
C ARG A 46 -11.98 -4.43 4.61
N SER A 47 -12.81 -3.43 4.91
CA SER A 47 -12.52 -2.45 5.96
C SER A 47 -11.23 -1.65 5.69
N ALA A 48 -10.31 -1.59 6.66
CA ALA A 48 -9.10 -0.78 6.61
C ALA A 48 -8.18 -1.03 5.40
N CYS A 49 -8.07 -2.25 4.86
CA CYS A 49 -7.23 -2.49 3.68
C CYS A 49 -7.73 -1.71 2.44
N THR A 50 -8.99 -1.26 2.42
CA THR A 50 -9.55 -0.53 1.28
C THR A 50 -8.90 0.85 1.09
N MET A 51 -8.16 1.35 2.10
CA MET A 51 -7.28 2.52 1.96
C MET A 51 -6.23 2.37 0.87
N ALA A 52 -5.91 1.13 0.46
CA ALA A 52 -5.09 0.84 -0.71
C ALA A 52 -5.58 1.57 -1.98
N LEU A 53 -6.89 1.81 -2.11
CA LEU A 53 -7.48 2.53 -3.24
C LEU A 53 -6.97 3.98 -3.37
N SER A 54 -6.38 4.54 -2.31
CA SER A 54 -5.75 5.86 -2.31
C SER A 54 -4.37 5.90 -2.96
N LEU A 55 -3.76 4.74 -3.20
CA LEU A 55 -2.39 4.64 -3.70
C LEU A 55 -2.36 4.90 -5.22
N PRO A 56 -1.37 5.65 -5.73
CA PRO A 56 -1.25 5.90 -7.18
C PRO A 56 -1.00 4.61 -7.98
N ASN A 57 -0.39 3.61 -7.35
CA ASN A 57 -0.02 2.33 -7.97
C ASN A 57 -0.94 1.18 -7.55
N VAL A 58 -2.14 1.46 -7.05
CA VAL A 58 -3.13 0.41 -6.83
C VAL A 58 -3.72 -0.10 -8.15
N CYS A 59 -4.05 -1.38 -8.21
CA CYS A 59 -4.96 -1.93 -9.20
C CYS A 59 -5.88 -2.98 -8.57
N VAL A 60 -7.00 -3.23 -9.24
CA VAL A 60 -7.95 -4.29 -8.89
C VAL A 60 -8.12 -5.26 -10.06
N TYR A 61 -8.42 -6.51 -9.77
CA TYR A 61 -8.84 -7.48 -10.78
C TYR A 61 -10.35 -7.33 -11.04
N PRO A 62 -10.87 -7.69 -12.22
CA PRO A 62 -12.30 -7.56 -12.52
C PRO A 62 -13.23 -8.30 -11.53
N ASP A 63 -12.76 -9.41 -10.98
CA ASP A 63 -13.46 -10.27 -10.02
C ASP A 63 -13.23 -9.88 -8.54
N SER A 64 -12.48 -8.81 -8.28
CA SER A 64 -12.21 -8.34 -6.92
C SER A 64 -13.49 -8.01 -6.15
N GLN A 65 -13.45 -8.22 -4.83
CA GLN A 65 -14.50 -7.81 -3.91
C GLN A 65 -13.93 -6.85 -2.87
N VAL A 66 -14.35 -5.59 -2.94
CA VAL A 66 -13.92 -4.57 -1.99
C VAL A 66 -15.10 -4.17 -1.13
N LYS A 67 -14.96 -4.35 0.19
CA LYS A 67 -16.07 -4.25 1.16
C LYS A 67 -15.85 -3.09 2.12
N PHE A 68 -16.73 -2.11 2.04
CA PHE A 68 -16.70 -0.87 2.80
C PHE A 68 -17.71 -0.89 3.93
N HIS A 69 -17.33 -0.39 5.10
CA HIS A 69 -18.24 -0.19 6.24
C HIS A 69 -17.65 0.83 7.22
N LEU A 70 -18.45 1.25 8.20
CA LEU A 70 -18.03 2.12 9.31
C LEU A 70 -16.98 1.44 10.18
N ALA A 71 -15.98 2.18 10.63
CA ALA A 71 -15.08 1.72 11.68
C ALA A 71 -15.87 1.45 12.96
N TYR A 72 -15.58 0.34 13.62
CA TYR A 72 -16.22 -0.02 14.89
C TYR A 72 -15.22 -0.74 15.80
N ASN A 73 -15.44 -0.62 17.10
CA ASN A 73 -14.65 -1.34 18.09
C ASN A 73 -14.99 -2.84 18.05
N ALA A 74 -13.97 -3.69 17.93
CA ALA A 74 -14.17 -5.13 17.77
C ALA A 74 -14.79 -5.83 19.01
N ILE A 75 -14.72 -5.21 20.19
CA ILE A 75 -15.19 -5.76 21.48
C ILE A 75 -16.66 -5.44 21.71
N ASP A 76 -17.04 -4.16 21.70
CA ASP A 76 -18.39 -3.71 22.02
C ASP A 76 -19.26 -3.40 20.77
N HIS A 77 -18.64 -3.49 19.59
CA HIS A 77 -19.25 -3.21 18.29
C HIS A 77 -19.79 -1.79 18.13
N GLN A 78 -19.41 -0.83 18.96
CA GLN A 78 -19.79 0.57 18.78
C GLN A 78 -19.06 1.18 17.58
N THR A 79 -19.76 1.98 16.78
CA THR A 79 -19.16 2.70 15.65
C THR A 79 -18.40 3.91 16.14
N ASP A 80 -17.26 4.16 15.52
CA ASP A 80 -16.48 5.38 15.74
C ASP A 80 -16.66 6.32 14.54
N ALA A 81 -17.35 7.44 14.75
CA ALA A 81 -17.64 8.40 13.68
C ALA A 81 -16.37 9.11 13.17
N GLY A 82 -15.42 9.41 14.07
CA GLY A 82 -14.16 10.08 13.71
C GLY A 82 -13.28 9.18 12.86
N VAL A 83 -13.06 7.95 13.31
CA VAL A 83 -12.28 6.94 12.56
C VAL A 83 -12.99 6.56 11.26
N SER A 84 -14.33 6.49 11.25
CA SER A 84 -15.09 6.25 10.02
C SER A 84 -14.93 7.36 8.98
N ALA A 85 -14.95 8.62 9.42
CA ALA A 85 -14.73 9.77 8.54
C ALA A 85 -13.29 9.78 7.99
N GLU A 86 -12.30 9.49 8.84
CA GLU A 86 -10.90 9.34 8.41
C GLU A 86 -10.75 8.24 7.37
N LEU A 87 -11.28 7.04 7.64
CA LEU A 87 -11.28 5.92 6.70
C LEU A 87 -11.94 6.32 5.36
N PHE A 88 -13.09 6.98 5.40
CA PHE A 88 -13.79 7.41 4.19
C PHE A 88 -12.98 8.40 3.35
N ASN A 89 -12.20 9.27 3.99
CA ASN A 89 -11.38 10.29 3.32
C ASN A 89 -10.22 9.72 2.49
N TYR A 90 -9.81 8.46 2.74
CA TYR A 90 -8.82 7.79 1.90
C TYR A 90 -9.35 7.45 0.51
N TYR A 91 -10.67 7.31 0.34
CA TYR A 91 -11.20 6.81 -0.92
C TYR A 91 -11.17 7.88 -2.02
N PRO A 92 -10.84 7.50 -3.27
CA PRO A 92 -10.93 8.40 -4.42
C PRO A 92 -12.33 9.02 -4.53
N ALA A 93 -12.41 10.25 -5.06
CA ALA A 93 -13.66 11.01 -5.11
C ALA A 93 -14.82 10.24 -5.77
N ALA A 94 -14.57 9.59 -6.91
CA ALA A 94 -15.58 8.78 -7.60
C ALA A 94 -16.06 7.58 -6.77
N VAL A 95 -15.18 6.97 -5.97
CA VAL A 95 -15.54 5.87 -5.05
C VAL A 95 -16.37 6.42 -3.89
N ARG A 96 -15.99 7.57 -3.32
CA ARG A 96 -16.80 8.24 -2.28
C ARG A 96 -18.17 8.62 -2.79
N GLU A 97 -18.28 9.16 -4.00
CA GLU A 97 -19.56 9.52 -4.63
C GLU A 97 -20.43 8.28 -4.86
N ARG A 98 -19.86 7.19 -5.40
CA ARG A 98 -20.56 5.92 -5.57
C ARG A 98 -21.10 5.35 -4.25
N LEU A 99 -20.35 5.54 -3.17
CA LEU A 99 -20.73 5.13 -1.83
C LEU A 99 -21.71 6.13 -1.18
N GLY A 100 -21.57 7.43 -1.37
CA GLY A 100 -22.29 8.45 -0.59
C GLY A 100 -21.82 8.51 0.86
N TYR A 101 -22.04 7.45 1.64
CA TYR A 101 -21.61 7.31 3.03
C TYR A 101 -21.32 5.84 3.39
N LEU A 102 -20.63 5.64 4.51
CA LEU A 102 -20.36 4.32 5.08
C LEU A 102 -21.49 3.88 6.02
N THR A 103 -21.83 2.60 5.96
CA THR A 103 -22.84 1.96 6.80
C THR A 103 -22.22 0.89 7.69
N ARG A 104 -22.97 0.39 8.66
CA ARG A 104 -22.55 -0.78 9.46
C ARG A 104 -22.48 -2.05 8.64
N GLN A 105 -23.42 -2.22 7.72
CA GLN A 105 -23.44 -3.31 6.76
C GLN A 105 -22.39 -3.07 5.69
N TYR A 106 -21.80 -4.15 5.17
CA TYR A 106 -20.89 -4.06 4.06
C TYR A 106 -21.61 -3.52 2.82
N ARG A 107 -21.04 -2.46 2.26
CA ARG A 107 -21.25 -2.10 0.87
C ARG A 107 -20.13 -2.71 0.06
N VAL A 108 -20.49 -3.47 -0.96
CA VAL A 108 -19.51 -4.16 -1.80
C VAL A 108 -19.46 -3.47 -3.14
N LEU A 109 -18.25 -3.09 -3.58
CA LEU A 109 -18.00 -2.75 -4.97
C LEU A 109 -17.17 -3.86 -5.60
N SER A 110 -17.62 -4.33 -6.75
CA SER A 110 -16.85 -5.28 -7.56
C SER A 110 -15.62 -4.60 -8.17
N GLY A 111 -14.64 -5.40 -8.56
CA GLY A 111 -13.49 -4.93 -9.31
C GLY A 111 -13.87 -4.22 -10.60
N ARG A 112 -14.84 -4.75 -11.36
CA ARG A 112 -15.40 -4.09 -12.56
C ARG A 112 -15.98 -2.71 -12.25
N GLU A 113 -16.75 -2.57 -11.17
CA GLU A 113 -17.28 -1.26 -10.76
C GLU A 113 -16.15 -0.30 -10.41
N LEU A 114 -15.17 -0.73 -9.61
CA LEU A 114 -14.02 0.11 -9.26
C LEU A 114 -13.21 0.53 -10.50
N ILE A 115 -13.06 -0.37 -11.47
CA ILE A 115 -12.42 -0.05 -12.75
C ILE A 115 -13.22 1.02 -13.51
N SER A 116 -14.56 0.91 -13.55
CA SER A 116 -15.41 1.93 -14.17
C SER A 116 -15.34 3.30 -13.46
N LEU A 117 -14.98 3.30 -12.17
CA LEU A 117 -14.76 4.51 -11.37
C LEU A 117 -13.34 5.05 -11.46
N GLY A 118 -12.50 4.48 -12.34
CA GLY A 118 -11.15 4.97 -12.63
C GLY A 118 -10.02 4.27 -11.87
N ILE A 119 -10.30 3.21 -11.11
CA ILE A 119 -9.23 2.37 -10.54
C ILE A 119 -8.60 1.53 -11.65
N ARG A 120 -7.27 1.41 -11.66
CA ARG A 120 -6.57 0.64 -12.70
C ARG A 120 -6.94 -0.85 -12.66
N ASN A 121 -7.13 -1.45 -13.83
CA ASN A 121 -7.31 -2.89 -13.99
C ASN A 121 -5.95 -3.61 -13.95
N CYS A 122 -5.76 -4.55 -13.03
CA CYS A 122 -4.50 -5.32 -12.93
C CYS A 122 -4.22 -6.19 -14.16
N ASN A 123 -5.24 -6.59 -14.91
CA ASN A 123 -5.08 -7.38 -16.15
C ASN A 123 -4.78 -6.50 -17.36
N GLY A 124 -4.99 -5.18 -17.26
CA GLY A 124 -4.65 -4.24 -18.31
C GLY A 124 -3.18 -3.86 -18.21
N GLY A 125 -2.46 -3.82 -19.34
CA GLY A 125 -1.08 -3.35 -19.41
C GLY A 125 -0.89 -1.84 -19.13
N GLY A 126 -1.82 -1.21 -18.42
CA GLY A 126 -1.73 0.19 -18.03
C GLY A 126 -0.53 0.39 -17.10
N GLN A 127 0.24 1.43 -17.39
CA GLN A 127 1.54 1.65 -16.75
C GLN A 127 1.35 1.84 -15.24
N THR A 128 1.92 0.93 -14.45
CA THR A 128 2.17 1.18 -13.03
C THR A 128 3.05 2.44 -12.97
N MET A 129 2.60 3.48 -12.26
CA MET A 129 3.37 4.73 -12.08
C MET A 129 4.49 4.49 -11.07
N ILE A 130 5.36 3.52 -11.36
CA ILE A 130 6.61 3.35 -10.64
C ILE A 130 7.45 4.54 -11.09
N ALA A 131 7.72 5.48 -10.16
CA ALA A 131 8.80 6.44 -10.37
C ALA A 131 10.02 5.61 -10.76
N ALA A 132 10.42 5.68 -12.03
CA ALA A 132 11.49 4.87 -12.58
C ALA A 132 12.81 5.32 -11.94
N ALA A 133 13.06 4.86 -10.72
CA ALA A 133 14.35 4.91 -10.09
C ALA A 133 15.25 3.93 -10.87
N GLY A 134 15.97 4.49 -11.85
CA GLY A 134 17.19 3.89 -12.37
C GLY A 134 17.03 2.65 -13.25
N ARG A 135 16.34 2.76 -14.40
CA ARG A 135 16.75 1.99 -15.58
C ARG A 135 16.90 2.90 -16.78
N SER A 136 18.09 3.49 -16.85
CA SER A 136 18.71 3.95 -18.08
C SER A 136 18.53 2.90 -19.17
N ARG A 137 17.63 3.17 -20.13
CA ARG A 137 17.90 2.85 -21.52
C ARG A 137 18.41 4.14 -22.15
N ARG A 138 19.73 4.37 -22.00
CA ARG A 138 20.50 5.08 -23.02
C ARG A 138 20.31 4.34 -24.34
N GLY A 139 19.26 4.68 -25.06
CA GLY A 139 19.22 4.53 -26.51
C GLY A 139 19.90 5.76 -27.06
N ALA A 140 21.11 5.60 -27.58
CA ALA A 140 21.73 6.61 -28.42
C ALA A 140 20.85 6.81 -29.65
N GLN A 141 19.99 7.82 -29.61
CA GLN A 141 19.46 8.44 -30.81
C GLN A 141 20.14 9.80 -30.91
N THR A 142 21.10 9.88 -31.81
CA THR A 142 21.64 11.13 -32.34
C THR A 142 20.48 11.96 -32.87
N ILE A 143 20.08 12.99 -32.12
CA ILE A 143 19.11 13.98 -32.58
C ILE A 143 19.89 14.92 -33.49
N ALA A 144 19.61 14.84 -34.79
CA ALA A 144 20.06 15.83 -35.75
C ALA A 144 19.50 17.21 -35.36
N SER A 145 20.36 18.23 -35.34
CA SER A 145 20.00 19.62 -35.10
C SER A 145 19.02 20.10 -36.16
N ALA A 146 17.73 20.14 -35.83
CA ALA A 146 16.75 20.96 -36.55
C ALA A 146 16.81 22.38 -35.98
N THR A 147 16.99 23.36 -36.87
CA THR A 147 16.90 24.79 -36.56
C THR A 147 15.53 25.13 -35.97
N PRO A 148 15.44 26.05 -34.98
CA PRO A 148 14.17 26.37 -34.35
C PRO A 148 13.32 27.23 -35.30
N ALA A 149 12.19 26.69 -35.72
CA ALA A 149 11.07 27.51 -36.16
C ALA A 149 10.52 28.26 -34.92
N SER A 150 10.24 29.55 -35.09
CA SER A 150 9.76 30.47 -34.06
C SER A 150 8.59 29.86 -33.27
N ASP A 151 8.76 29.68 -31.96
CA ASP A 151 7.71 29.25 -31.03
C ASP A 151 6.97 30.49 -30.49
N PRO A 152 5.76 30.80 -31.00
CA PRO A 152 5.02 31.99 -30.60
C PRO A 152 4.55 31.94 -29.14
N LEU A 153 4.50 30.76 -28.52
CA LEU A 153 4.08 30.61 -27.13
C LEU A 153 5.24 30.90 -26.16
N GLY A 154 6.46 30.54 -26.56
CA GLY A 154 7.69 30.95 -25.86
C GLY A 154 7.87 32.47 -25.83
N ASP A 155 7.55 33.15 -26.92
CA ASP A 155 7.65 34.62 -27.02
C ASP A 155 6.64 35.35 -26.12
N LEU A 156 5.43 34.78 -25.96
CA LEU A 156 4.44 35.29 -25.01
C LEU A 156 4.88 35.08 -23.54
N ALA A 157 5.45 33.92 -23.20
CA ALA A 157 5.98 33.65 -21.87
C ALA A 157 7.14 34.59 -21.50
N GLN A 158 7.98 34.95 -22.47
CA GLN A 158 9.06 35.91 -22.29
C GLN A 158 8.53 37.33 -22.05
N LYS A 159 7.49 37.75 -22.78
CA LYS A 159 6.82 39.06 -22.60
C LYS A 159 6.13 39.18 -21.25
N VAL A 160 5.42 38.13 -20.81
CA VAL A 160 4.77 38.11 -19.49
C VAL A 160 5.80 38.17 -18.37
N ARG A 161 6.93 37.44 -18.47
CA ARG A 161 8.02 37.56 -17.50
C ARG A 161 8.63 38.96 -17.47
N GLY A 162 8.85 39.57 -18.63
CA GLY A 162 9.39 40.93 -18.75
C GLY A 162 8.50 41.97 -18.06
N ALA A 163 7.19 41.93 -18.32
CA ALA A 163 6.21 42.83 -17.71
C ALA A 163 6.13 42.68 -16.19
N VAL A 164 6.20 41.43 -15.69
CA VAL A 164 6.22 41.15 -14.24
C VAL A 164 7.52 41.68 -13.61
N SER A 165 8.69 41.45 -14.22
CA SER A 165 9.96 41.99 -13.69
C SER A 165 10.02 43.51 -13.67
N GLN A 166 9.31 44.18 -14.58
CA GLN A 166 9.29 45.64 -14.68
C GLN A 166 8.29 46.27 -13.69
N ALA A 167 7.24 45.54 -13.30
CA ALA A 167 6.29 45.96 -12.27
C ALA A 167 6.84 45.83 -10.83
N PHE A 168 7.88 45.01 -10.63
CA PHE A 168 8.51 44.78 -9.32
C PHE A 168 9.93 45.39 -9.20
N ALA A 169 10.38 46.18 -10.18
CA ALA A 169 11.68 46.82 -10.13
C ALA A 169 11.60 48.17 -9.39
N ASP A 170 12.11 48.21 -8.16
CA ASP A 170 12.40 49.45 -7.43
C ASP A 170 13.64 50.14 -8.05
N PRO A 171 13.57 51.43 -8.44
CA PRO A 171 14.68 52.11 -9.14
C PRO A 171 15.92 52.39 -8.28
N THR A 172 15.88 52.06 -6.99
CA THR A 172 16.94 52.39 -6.02
C THR A 172 17.80 51.19 -5.59
N SER A 173 17.61 50.01 -6.19
CA SER A 173 18.36 48.80 -5.83
C SER A 173 19.47 48.49 -6.86
N PRO A 174 20.74 48.29 -6.45
CA PRO A 174 21.80 47.90 -7.38
C PRO A 174 21.60 46.45 -7.90
N PRO A 175 22.08 46.14 -9.12
CA PRO A 175 21.81 44.86 -9.76
C PRO A 175 22.45 43.70 -8.99
N GLN A 176 21.62 42.78 -8.49
CA GLN A 176 22.08 41.52 -7.92
C GLN A 176 22.46 40.57 -9.06
N GLY A 177 23.74 40.22 -9.14
CA GLY A 177 24.23 39.18 -10.04
C GLY A 177 23.62 37.81 -9.74
N PRO A 178 23.73 36.84 -10.66
CA PRO A 178 23.13 35.52 -10.48
C PRO A 178 23.69 34.82 -9.23
N ILE A 179 22.79 34.42 -8.33
CA ILE A 179 23.08 33.68 -7.12
C ILE A 179 23.79 32.37 -7.50
N ARG A 180 25.07 32.24 -7.12
CA ARG A 180 25.80 30.97 -7.21
C ARG A 180 25.54 30.17 -5.94
N LEU A 181 24.78 29.07 -6.05
CA LEU A 181 24.75 28.04 -5.02
C LEU A 181 26.09 27.31 -5.02
N ALA A 182 26.87 27.49 -3.95
CA ALA A 182 28.04 26.68 -3.69
C ALA A 182 27.61 25.28 -3.20
N LEU A 183 27.87 24.24 -3.99
CA LEU A 183 27.95 22.88 -3.47
C LEU A 183 29.22 22.79 -2.63
N ALA A 184 29.09 22.66 -1.31
CA ALA A 184 30.20 22.35 -0.44
C ALA A 184 30.65 20.89 -0.68
N GLU A 185 31.92 20.78 -1.06
CA GLU A 185 32.67 19.57 -1.34
C GLU A 185 32.89 18.77 -0.03
N ARG A 186 32.46 17.50 -0.03
CA ARG A 186 32.80 16.52 0.99
C ARG A 186 34.24 16.07 0.73
N ASP A 187 35.21 16.80 1.27
CA ASP A 187 36.50 16.24 1.68
C ASP A 187 37.31 17.32 2.40
N ARG A 188 37.14 17.36 3.72
CA ARG A 188 38.12 17.85 4.71
C ARG A 188 37.44 17.90 6.06
N LEU A 189 37.67 16.87 6.88
CA LEU A 189 37.66 16.90 8.35
C LEU A 189 38.16 15.54 8.85
N ALA A 190 39.39 15.19 8.45
CA ALA A 190 40.25 14.34 9.26
C ALA A 190 41.29 15.28 9.88
N ALA A 191 41.44 15.20 11.21
CA ALA A 191 42.29 16.01 12.08
C ALA A 191 41.75 17.40 12.44
N ILE A 192 41.13 17.54 13.62
CA ILE A 192 41.73 18.16 14.82
C ILE A 192 40.80 17.94 16.03
N GLY A 193 41.40 17.86 17.22
CA GLY A 193 40.87 17.19 18.41
C GLY A 193 39.78 17.92 19.21
N SER A 194 39.01 17.08 19.93
CA SER A 194 38.56 17.17 21.33
C SER A 194 38.22 18.54 21.95
N VAL A 195 37.02 18.66 22.52
CA VAL A 195 36.81 19.02 23.95
C VAL A 195 35.37 18.73 24.41
N ASP A 196 35.30 18.05 25.55
CA ASP A 196 34.33 18.02 26.65
C ASP A 196 32.80 17.88 26.43
N ALA A 197 32.30 16.76 26.97
CA ALA A 197 30.90 16.47 27.20
C ALA A 197 30.56 16.66 28.69
N MET A 198 29.42 17.30 28.98
CA MET A 198 28.58 17.12 30.20
C MET A 198 27.26 17.92 30.05
N PRO A 199 26.17 17.58 30.76
CA PRO A 199 25.75 16.27 31.24
C PRO A 199 24.33 15.90 30.76
N THR A 200 24.09 14.62 30.49
CA THR A 200 22.74 14.08 30.31
C THR A 200 22.24 13.56 31.66
N ALA A 201 21.00 13.92 32.00
CA ALA A 201 20.33 13.48 33.23
C ALA A 201 20.27 11.95 33.31
N SER A 202 20.73 11.40 34.43
CA SER A 202 20.70 9.97 34.72
C SER A 202 19.39 9.61 35.44
N ILE A 203 18.55 8.79 34.82
CA ILE A 203 17.53 8.02 35.54
C ILE A 203 18.19 6.70 35.97
N ARG A 204 18.32 6.51 37.27
CA ARG A 204 18.74 5.25 37.91
C ARG A 204 17.76 4.13 37.54
N SER A 205 18.25 3.10 36.84
CA SER A 205 17.62 1.78 36.88
C SER A 205 18.18 1.04 38.09
N ASN A 206 17.35 0.82 39.11
CA ASN A 206 17.63 -0.18 40.13
C ASN A 206 17.61 -1.57 39.49
N GLY A 207 18.60 -2.38 39.83
CA GLY A 207 18.81 -3.69 39.24
C GLY A 207 17.68 -4.68 39.49
N ALA A 208 17.29 -5.35 38.43
CA ALA A 208 16.85 -6.74 38.42
C ALA A 208 17.34 -7.33 37.09
N ALA A 209 18.05 -8.45 37.14
CA ALA A 209 18.53 -9.14 35.94
C ALA A 209 17.34 -9.52 35.04
N PRO A 210 17.48 -9.49 33.70
CA PRO A 210 16.42 -9.98 32.82
C PRO A 210 16.25 -11.48 33.04
N LEU A 211 15.07 -11.90 33.45
CA LEU A 211 14.66 -13.30 33.34
C LEU A 211 14.62 -13.63 31.84
N GLU A 212 15.47 -14.57 31.46
CA GLU A 212 15.54 -15.14 30.11
C GLU A 212 14.18 -15.74 29.75
N ALA A 213 13.53 -15.18 28.72
CA ALA A 213 12.25 -15.71 28.24
C ALA A 213 12.50 -17.09 27.60
N PRO A 214 11.69 -18.12 27.89
CA PRO A 214 11.87 -19.44 27.30
C PRO A 214 11.69 -19.37 25.77
N GLU A 215 12.62 -19.97 25.03
CA GLU A 215 12.54 -20.06 23.57
C GLU A 215 11.23 -20.75 23.15
N PRO A 216 10.60 -20.28 22.05
CA PRO A 216 9.43 -20.95 21.49
C PRO A 216 9.79 -22.38 21.05
N PRO A 217 8.85 -23.34 21.12
CA PRO A 217 9.11 -24.72 20.79
C PRO A 217 9.64 -24.86 19.35
N ARG A 218 10.69 -25.67 19.18
CA ARG A 218 11.27 -25.93 17.86
C ARG A 218 10.23 -26.51 16.92
N ARG A 219 10.22 -26.01 15.69
CA ARG A 219 9.45 -26.59 14.58
C ARG A 219 9.82 -28.08 14.44
N PRO A 220 8.84 -29.00 14.40
CA PRO A 220 9.12 -30.42 14.20
C PRO A 220 9.78 -30.65 12.83
N PRO A 221 10.67 -31.67 12.72
CA PRO A 221 11.36 -31.97 11.47
C PRO A 221 10.37 -32.37 10.37
N SER A 222 10.64 -31.99 9.12
CA SER A 222 9.79 -32.28 7.95
C SER A 222 9.55 -33.77 7.68
N ALA A 223 10.25 -34.66 8.38
CA ALA A 223 10.01 -36.11 8.37
C ALA A 223 8.77 -36.55 9.17
N ALA A 224 8.10 -35.63 9.90
CA ALA A 224 6.90 -35.92 10.68
C ALA A 224 5.59 -35.92 9.86
N PHE A 225 5.64 -35.61 8.56
CA PHE A 225 4.50 -35.72 7.65
C PHE A 225 4.87 -36.64 6.50
N THR A 226 4.47 -37.91 6.60
CA THR A 226 4.65 -38.86 5.52
C THR A 226 3.43 -38.82 4.61
N SER A 227 3.57 -39.21 3.34
CA SER A 227 2.42 -39.35 2.43
C SER A 227 1.37 -40.38 2.89
N GLY A 228 1.67 -41.19 3.92
CA GLY A 228 0.72 -42.10 4.56
C GLY A 228 -0.28 -41.43 5.49
N ASP A 229 0.04 -40.24 6.03
CA ASP A 229 -0.87 -39.50 6.92
C ASP A 229 -2.02 -38.83 6.15
N ALA A 230 -1.86 -38.63 4.84
CA ALA A 230 -2.88 -38.06 3.96
C ALA A 230 -3.99 -39.06 3.56
N GLN A 231 -3.82 -40.35 3.83
CA GLN A 231 -4.78 -41.41 3.47
C GLN A 231 -5.66 -41.88 4.63
N LYS A 232 -5.43 -41.39 5.86
CA LYS A 232 -6.29 -41.74 6.99
C LYS A 232 -7.51 -40.83 7.00
N SER A 233 -8.70 -41.39 6.77
CA SER A 233 -9.96 -40.68 7.01
C SER A 233 -9.97 -40.15 8.45
N PRO A 234 -10.36 -38.88 8.68
CA PRO A 234 -10.37 -38.34 10.03
C PRO A 234 -11.37 -39.12 10.88
N GLU A 235 -10.90 -39.68 12.00
CA GLU A 235 -11.79 -40.20 13.04
C GLU A 235 -12.71 -39.07 13.52
N PRO A 236 -14.00 -39.34 13.76
CA PRO A 236 -14.90 -38.31 14.28
C PRO A 236 -14.40 -37.86 15.65
N ALA A 237 -14.19 -36.55 15.79
CA ALA A 237 -13.82 -35.95 17.06
C ALA A 237 -14.89 -36.28 18.13
N PRO A 238 -14.49 -36.55 19.38
CA PRO A 238 -15.44 -36.81 20.46
C PRO A 238 -16.38 -35.62 20.64
N LEU A 239 -17.68 -35.89 20.68
CA LEU A 239 -18.72 -34.90 20.88
C LEU A 239 -18.58 -34.27 22.28
N ILE A 240 -18.43 -32.95 22.32
CA ILE A 240 -18.47 -32.20 23.59
C ILE A 240 -19.93 -32.24 24.11
N PRO A 241 -20.16 -32.62 25.38
CA PRO A 241 -21.50 -32.59 25.97
C PRO A 241 -22.10 -31.18 25.85
N GLY A 242 -23.22 -31.05 25.12
CA GLY A 242 -23.94 -29.79 24.92
C GLY A 242 -23.70 -29.08 23.58
N GLY A 243 -22.88 -29.62 22.67
CA GLY A 243 -22.71 -29.08 21.32
C GLY A 243 -23.69 -29.69 20.30
N TYR A 244 -24.50 -28.86 19.63
CA TYR A 244 -25.27 -29.29 18.46
C TYR A 244 -24.42 -29.21 17.18
N PRO A 245 -24.37 -30.26 16.34
CA PRO A 245 -23.66 -30.21 15.07
C PRO A 245 -24.38 -29.28 14.09
N ILE A 246 -23.63 -28.37 13.47
CA ILE A 246 -24.11 -27.60 12.32
C ILE A 246 -24.20 -28.59 11.15
N LEU A 247 -25.41 -28.87 10.70
CA LEU A 247 -25.71 -29.82 9.62
C LEU A 247 -24.88 -29.52 8.37
N ALA A 248 -23.93 -30.42 8.08
CA ALA A 248 -23.29 -30.53 6.78
C ALA A 248 -24.17 -31.42 5.87
N THR A 249 -25.16 -30.83 5.22
CA THR A 249 -25.90 -31.48 4.12
C THR A 249 -25.49 -30.85 2.80
N GLY A 250 -24.36 -31.30 2.27
CA GLY A 250 -23.97 -31.09 0.88
C GLY A 250 -23.65 -32.45 0.26
N ALA A 251 -24.67 -33.16 -0.18
CA ALA A 251 -24.48 -34.39 -0.95
C ALA A 251 -23.86 -34.04 -2.31
N PHE A 252 -22.60 -34.43 -2.51
CA PHE A 252 -21.96 -34.42 -3.81
C PHE A 252 -22.56 -35.56 -4.65
N VAL A 253 -23.28 -35.20 -5.73
CA VAL A 253 -23.69 -36.15 -6.77
C VAL A 253 -22.60 -36.16 -7.85
N PRO A 254 -21.92 -37.28 -8.11
CA PRO A 254 -20.98 -37.37 -9.24
C PRO A 254 -21.74 -37.49 -10.57
N PRO A 255 -21.19 -36.99 -11.69
CA PRO A 255 -21.82 -37.08 -13.00
C PRO A 255 -21.79 -38.52 -13.55
N LEU A 256 -22.91 -38.97 -14.10
CA LEU A 256 -23.07 -40.23 -14.82
C LEU A 256 -22.17 -40.24 -16.07
N VAL A 257 -21.27 -41.22 -16.14
CA VAL A 257 -20.45 -41.52 -17.32
C VAL A 257 -21.30 -42.32 -18.31
N GLY A 258 -21.33 -41.87 -19.56
CA GLY A 258 -22.10 -42.46 -20.65
C GLY A 258 -21.67 -43.88 -21.02
N GLY A 259 -22.65 -44.76 -21.19
CA GLY A 259 -22.48 -46.07 -21.80
C GLY A 259 -22.85 -46.00 -23.28
N ALA A 260 -21.90 -46.38 -24.13
CA ALA A 260 -22.11 -46.65 -25.55
C ALA A 260 -23.00 -47.91 -25.72
N ALA A 261 -23.95 -47.84 -26.64
CA ALA A 261 -24.69 -49.00 -27.14
C ALA A 261 -24.14 -49.38 -28.53
N HIS A 262 -24.11 -50.69 -28.76
CA HIS A 262 -23.65 -51.43 -29.93
C HIS A 262 -24.38 -51.06 -31.24
#